data_AF-A0A9D6ND62-F1
#
_entry.id   AF-A0A9D6ND62-F1
#
_cell.length_a   1.000
_cell.length_b   1.000
_cell.length_c   1.000
_cell.angle_alpha   90.00
_cell.angle_beta   90.00
_cell.angle_gamma   90.00
#
_symmetry.space_group_name_H-M   'P 1'
#
loop_
_entity.id
_entity.type
_entity.pdbx_description
1 polymer ?
#
loop_
_entity_poly.entity_id
_entity_poly.type
_entity_poly.pdbx_seq_one_letter_code
_entity_poly.pdbx_strand_id
1 'polypeptide(L)'
;MLTEGEFLYRARVLTAPSTGKLKALVRMEGPQGRCHRDTLDLYSHKARKMFSNRAAERFQGLSAGGVEAQLERLIDQAELLSSRSSEAAEARDVSMTDSETGNGAGLLAAAKSGRGDPGRYRPAGLRGRGDGQGC
;
A
#
# COMPACT_ATOMS: atom_id res chain seq x y z
N MET A 1 -3.91 1.67 -14.86
CA MET A 1 -5.31 1.24 -15.09
C MET A 1 -5.41 0.97 -16.57
N LEU A 2 -5.79 -0.25 -16.96
CA LEU A 2 -5.80 -0.69 -18.36
C LEU A 2 -7.21 -1.08 -18.78
N THR A 3 -7.53 -0.85 -20.04
CA THR A 3 -8.83 -1.18 -20.63
C THR A 3 -8.62 -2.03 -21.88
N GLU A 4 -9.37 -3.12 -22.02
CA GLU A 4 -9.42 -3.94 -23.23
C GLU A 4 -10.89 -4.16 -23.59
N GLY A 5 -11.36 -3.53 -24.67
CA GLY A 5 -12.78 -3.51 -24.99
C GLY A 5 -13.61 -2.94 -23.83
N GLU A 6 -14.58 -3.72 -23.35
CA GLU A 6 -15.45 -3.37 -22.22
C GLU A 6 -14.88 -3.77 -20.85
N PHE A 7 -13.67 -4.34 -20.81
CA PHE A 7 -13.05 -4.84 -19.59
C PHE A 7 -12.06 -3.86 -19.01
N LEU A 8 -12.16 -3.65 -17.70
CA LEU A 8 -11.29 -2.78 -16.92
C LEU A 8 -10.39 -3.60 -16.00
N TYR A 9 -9.08 -3.32 -16.05
CA TYR A 9 -8.07 -3.98 -15.24
C TYR A 9 -7.39 -2.99 -14.30
N ARG A 10 -7.36 -3.36 -13.02
CA ARG A 10 -6.72 -2.61 -11.94
C ARG A 10 -5.86 -3.53 -11.11
N ALA A 11 -4.59 -3.18 -10.95
CA ALA A 11 -3.70 -3.83 -10.00
C ALA A 11 -3.39 -2.89 -8.84
N ARG A 12 -3.40 -3.42 -7.63
CA ARG A 12 -2.84 -2.76 -6.44
C ARG A 12 -1.66 -3.59 -5.96
N VAL A 13 -0.46 -3.04 -6.08
CA VAL A 13 0.78 -3.66 -5.59
C VAL A 13 0.72 -3.74 -4.06
N LEU A 14 0.94 -4.94 -3.52
CA LEU A 14 0.96 -5.22 -2.08
C LEU A 14 2.38 -5.39 -1.54
N THR A 15 3.33 -5.77 -2.40
CA THR A 15 4.73 -5.95 -2.04
C THR A 15 5.59 -5.30 -3.10
N ALA A 16 6.61 -4.54 -2.67
CA ALA A 16 7.52 -3.88 -3.59
C ALA A 16 8.31 -4.91 -4.42
N PRO A 17 8.56 -4.61 -5.71
CA PRO A 17 9.24 -5.52 -6.63
C PRO A 17 10.68 -5.89 -6.23
N SER A 18 11.31 -5.14 -5.31
CA SER A 18 12.67 -5.36 -4.81
C SER A 18 12.90 -6.69 -4.08
N THR A 19 11.83 -7.42 -3.74
CA THR A 19 11.90 -8.71 -3.02
C THR A 19 11.90 -9.94 -3.94
N GLY A 20 12.01 -9.75 -5.26
CA GLY A 20 11.92 -10.83 -6.26
C GLY A 20 10.52 -11.42 -6.42
N LYS A 21 9.51 -10.78 -5.80
CA LYS A 21 8.10 -11.12 -5.90
C LYS A 21 7.30 -9.85 -6.12
N LEU A 22 6.30 -9.92 -6.99
CA LEU A 22 5.39 -8.79 -7.23
C LEU A 22 3.98 -9.22 -6.86
N LYS A 23 3.71 -9.27 -5.55
CA LYS A 23 2.38 -9.60 -5.05
C LYS A 23 1.44 -8.42 -5.29
N ALA A 24 0.38 -8.65 -6.06
CA ALA A 24 -0.62 -7.64 -6.37
C ALA A 24 -2.04 -8.19 -6.19
N LEU A 25 -2.93 -7.32 -5.74
CA LEU A 25 -4.37 -7.53 -5.82
C LEU A 25 -4.82 -7.08 -7.21
N VAL A 26 -5.18 -8.02 -8.07
CA VAL A 26 -5.70 -7.75 -9.40
C VAL A 26 -7.21 -7.80 -9.35
N ARG A 27 -7.85 -6.73 -9.82
CA ARG A 27 -9.28 -6.61 -10.04
C ARG A 27 -9.54 -6.42 -11.52
N MET A 28 -10.35 -7.31 -12.07
CA MET A 28 -10.92 -7.22 -13.40
C MET A 28 -12.41 -6.92 -13.25
N GLU A 29 -12.90 -5.96 -14.01
CA GLU A 29 -14.31 -5.60 -14.09
C GLU A 29 -14.74 -5.77 -15.54
N GLY A 30 -15.80 -6.53 -15.76
CA GLY A 30 -16.37 -6.75 -17.08
C GLY A 30 -17.69 -6.03 -17.28
N PRO A 31 -18.27 -6.16 -18.48
CA PRO A 31 -19.59 -5.62 -18.76
C PRO A 31 -20.63 -6.23 -17.80
N GLN A 32 -21.71 -5.49 -17.56
CA GLN A 32 -22.77 -5.86 -16.62
C GLN A 32 -22.35 -5.89 -15.13
N GLY A 33 -21.25 -5.22 -14.77
CA GLY A 33 -20.81 -5.08 -13.38
C GLY A 33 -20.22 -6.35 -12.76
N ARG A 34 -19.93 -7.38 -13.57
CA ARG A 34 -19.24 -8.59 -13.10
C ARG A 34 -17.81 -8.24 -12.72
N CYS A 35 -17.36 -8.70 -11.56
CA CYS A 35 -15.98 -8.53 -11.14
C CYS A 35 -15.31 -9.87 -10.82
N HIS A 36 -14.02 -9.92 -11.11
CA HIS A 36 -13.12 -10.98 -10.68
C HIS A 36 -11.94 -10.32 -9.96
N ARG A 37 -11.69 -10.72 -8.72
CA ARG A 37 -10.63 -10.16 -7.89
C ARG A 37 -9.84 -11.30 -7.30
N ASP A 38 -8.52 -11.26 -7.48
CA ASP A 38 -7.61 -12.25 -6.90
C ASP A 38 -6.31 -11.60 -6.47
N THR A 39 -5.63 -12.23 -5.51
CA THR A 39 -4.29 -11.82 -5.09
C THR A 39 -3.28 -12.83 -5.62
N LEU A 40 -2.40 -12.39 -6.50
CA LEU A 40 -1.39 -13.24 -7.10
C LEU A 40 -0.02 -12.59 -7.13
N ASP A 41 1.01 -13.44 -7.28
CA ASP A 41 2.35 -13.00 -7.64
C ASP A 41 2.43 -12.84 -9.16
N LEU A 42 2.57 -11.60 -9.62
CA LEU A 42 2.57 -11.28 -11.05
C LEU A 42 3.82 -11.84 -11.76
N TYR A 43 4.94 -12.02 -11.06
CA TYR A 43 6.13 -12.65 -11.66
C TYR A 43 5.96 -14.18 -11.82
N SER A 44 5.02 -14.80 -11.11
CA SER A 44 4.76 -16.22 -11.25
C SER A 44 3.93 -16.52 -12.50
N HIS A 45 4.56 -17.13 -13.51
CA HIS A 45 3.87 -17.61 -14.72
C HIS A 45 2.68 -18.53 -14.39
N LYS A 46 2.83 -19.45 -13.43
CA LYS A 46 1.75 -20.33 -12.97
C LYS A 46 0.57 -19.52 -12.42
N ALA A 47 0.84 -18.49 -11.62
CA ALA A 47 -0.22 -17.67 -11.04
C ALA A 47 -0.95 -16.83 -12.09
N ARG A 48 -0.21 -16.25 -13.05
CA ARG A 48 -0.77 -15.54 -14.22
C ARG A 48 -1.71 -16.44 -15.02
N LYS A 49 -1.27 -17.66 -15.34
CA LYS A 49 -2.06 -18.64 -16.09
C LYS A 49 -3.32 -19.13 -15.36
N MET A 50 -3.23 -19.31 -14.05
CA MET A 50 -4.40 -19.67 -13.25
C MET A 50 -5.43 -18.54 -13.20
N PHE A 51 -4.98 -17.30 -13.10
CA PHE A 51 -5.86 -16.13 -13.12
C PHE A 51 -6.51 -15.94 -14.50
N SER A 52 -5.74 -16.03 -15.58
CA SER A 52 -6.24 -15.86 -16.95
C SER A 52 -7.29 -16.91 -17.32
N ASN A 53 -7.05 -18.18 -16.97
CA ASN A 53 -8.01 -19.26 -17.17
C ASN A 53 -9.31 -19.01 -16.39
N ARG A 54 -9.21 -18.66 -15.10
CA ARG A 54 -10.40 -18.35 -14.27
C ARG A 54 -11.17 -17.13 -14.76
N ALA A 55 -10.47 -16.11 -15.26
CA ALA A 55 -11.10 -14.95 -15.86
C ALA A 55 -11.84 -15.32 -17.16
N ALA A 56 -11.21 -16.09 -18.03
CA ALA A 56 -11.81 -16.56 -19.28
C ALA A 56 -13.04 -17.46 -19.04
N GLU A 57 -13.03 -18.29 -17.99
CA GLU A 57 -14.19 -19.09 -17.58
C GLU A 57 -15.36 -18.22 -17.08
N ARG A 58 -15.07 -17.09 -16.45
CA ARG A 58 -16.07 -16.23 -15.78
C ARG A 58 -16.66 -15.16 -16.70
N PHE A 59 -15.91 -14.73 -17.70
CA PHE A 59 -16.28 -13.68 -18.64
C PHE A 59 -16.38 -14.26 -20.05
N GLN A 60 -17.59 -14.24 -20.61
CA GLN A 60 -17.82 -14.71 -21.97
C GLN A 60 -17.17 -13.75 -22.98
N GLY A 61 -16.51 -14.30 -24.01
CA GLY A 61 -15.82 -13.53 -25.04
C GLY A 61 -14.40 -13.07 -24.66
N LEU A 62 -13.94 -13.42 -23.47
CA LEU A 62 -12.58 -13.11 -23.01
C LEU A 62 -11.63 -14.28 -23.32
N SER A 63 -10.48 -14.00 -23.92
CA SER A 63 -9.45 -15.01 -24.14
C SER A 63 -8.42 -14.99 -23.00
N ALA A 64 -8.00 -16.17 -22.54
CA ALA A 64 -6.94 -16.27 -21.52
C ALA A 64 -5.64 -15.58 -21.97
N GLY A 65 -5.28 -15.69 -23.26
CA GLY A 65 -4.11 -15.02 -23.82
C GLY A 65 -4.22 -13.48 -23.78
N GLY A 66 -5.41 -12.91 -24.01
CA GLY A 66 -5.64 -11.47 -23.86
C GLY A 66 -5.44 -11.01 -22.42
N VAL A 67 -5.96 -11.76 -21.45
CA VAL A 67 -5.78 -11.46 -20.02
C VAL A 67 -4.30 -11.54 -19.63
N GLU A 68 -3.56 -12.54 -20.10
CA GLU A 68 -2.11 -12.66 -19.84
C GLU A 68 -1.34 -11.45 -20.38
N ALA A 69 -1.64 -11.01 -21.60
CA ALA A 69 -1.03 -9.80 -22.17
C ALA A 69 -1.33 -8.54 -21.34
N GLN A 70 -2.54 -8.41 -20.78
CA GLN A 70 -2.86 -7.29 -19.88
C GLN A 70 -2.14 -7.41 -18.53
N LEU A 71 -1.97 -8.62 -17.99
CA LEU A 71 -1.19 -8.83 -16.77
C LEU A 71 0.28 -8.44 -16.96
N GLU A 72 0.85 -8.71 -18.13
CA GLU A 72 2.22 -8.28 -18.47
C GLU A 72 2.35 -6.76 -18.50
N ARG A 73 1.42 -6.07 -19.15
CA ARG A 73 1.40 -4.61 -19.13
C ARG A 73 1.24 -4.01 -17.73
N LEU A 74 0.53 -4.70 -16.82
CA LEU A 74 0.42 -4.28 -15.42
C LEU A 74 1.75 -4.44 -14.66
N ILE A 75 2.57 -5.43 -15.02
CA ILE A 75 3.93 -5.59 -14.49
C ILE A 75 4.79 -4.42 -14.95
N ASP A 76 4.81 -4.12 -16.26
CA ASP A 76 5.60 -3.00 -16.81
C ASP A 76 5.22 -1.67 -16.13
N GLN A 77 3.92 -1.42 -15.92
CA GLN A 77 3.45 -0.23 -15.21
C GLN A 77 3.90 -0.20 -13.75
N ALA A 78 3.87 -1.35 -13.05
CA ALA A 78 4.31 -1.42 -11.66
C ALA A 78 5.82 -1.19 -11.52
N GLU A 79 6.61 -1.73 -12.43
CA GLU A 79 8.07 -1.55 -12.46
C GLU A 79 8.44 -0.10 -12.77
N LEU A 80 7.81 0.50 -13.78
CA LEU A 80 8.05 1.90 -14.15
C LEU A 80 7.67 2.87 -13.01
N LEU A 81 6.59 2.58 -12.28
CA LEU A 81 6.22 3.35 -11.09
C LEU A 81 7.21 3.14 -9.93
N SER A 82 7.76 1.94 -9.77
CA SER A 82 8.77 1.65 -8.76
C SER A 82 10.07 2.39 -9.05
N SER A 83 10.55 2.39 -10.30
CA SER A 83 11.76 3.12 -10.70
C SER A 83 11.61 4.62 -10.48
N ARG A 84 10.48 5.20 -10.91
CA ARG A 84 10.20 6.64 -10.68
C ARG A 84 10.06 7.01 -9.21
N SER A 85 9.49 6.12 -8.40
CA SER A 85 9.38 6.34 -6.95
C SER A 85 10.75 6.26 -6.27
N SER A 86 11.65 5.41 -6.78
CA SER A 86 13.05 5.34 -6.33
C SER A 86 13.79 6.61 -6.70
N GLU A 87 13.70 7.08 -7.95
CA GLU A 87 14.33 8.33 -8.40
C GLU A 87 13.79 9.57 -7.64
N ALA A 88 12.49 9.62 -7.37
CA ALA A 88 11.89 10.70 -6.58
C ALA A 88 12.23 10.64 -5.08
N ALA A 89 12.53 9.44 -4.56
CA ALA A 89 13.03 9.27 -3.19
C ALA A 89 14.51 9.66 -3.09
N GLU A 90 15.34 9.28 -4.06
CA GLU A 90 16.75 9.69 -4.11
C GLU A 90 16.92 11.19 -4.37
N ALA A 91 16.06 11.80 -5.19
CA ALA A 91 16.03 13.26 -5.37
C ALA A 91 15.63 14.05 -4.11
N ARG A 92 15.01 13.39 -3.11
CA ARG A 92 14.68 14.00 -1.81
C ARG A 92 15.77 13.83 -0.76
N ASP A 93 16.63 12.82 -0.91
CA ASP A 93 17.77 12.58 -0.01
C ASP A 93 19.00 13.43 -0.38
N VAL A 94 19.09 13.88 -1.64
CA VAL A 94 20.11 14.83 -2.09
C VAL A 94 19.57 16.27 -2.06
N SER A 95 19.38 16.83 -0.86
CA SER A 95 19.25 18.28 -0.68
C SER A 95 20.35 18.82 0.25
N MET A 96 21.43 19.22 -0.42
CA MET A 96 22.46 20.21 -0.06
C MET A 96 23.25 20.04 1.26
N THR A 97 24.44 19.45 1.10
CA THR A 97 25.67 19.97 1.71
C THR A 97 25.93 21.43 1.27
N ASP A 98 26.35 22.22 2.27
CA ASP A 98 27.07 23.49 2.21
C ASP A 98 26.36 24.73 1.62
N SER A 99 25.93 25.62 2.52
CA SER A 99 26.02 27.07 2.34
C SER A 99 25.91 27.75 3.71
N GLU A 100 27.07 28.01 4.31
CA GLU A 100 27.23 29.04 5.35
C GLU A 100 26.73 30.39 4.81
N THR A 101 25.76 31.03 5.46
CA THR A 101 25.63 32.51 5.51
C THR A 101 24.75 32.94 6.69
N GLY A 102 25.39 33.44 7.74
CA GLY A 102 25.20 34.83 8.19
C GLY A 102 23.86 35.29 8.79
N ASN A 103 23.97 35.64 10.08
CA ASN A 103 23.34 36.78 10.79
C ASN A 103 21.84 36.77 11.15
N GLY A 104 21.61 36.86 12.46
CA GLY A 104 20.35 37.29 13.07
C GLY A 104 20.46 37.36 14.60
N ALA A 105 21.18 38.37 15.10
CA ALA A 105 21.36 38.62 16.53
C ALA A 105 20.12 39.25 17.19
N GLY A 106 19.90 38.89 18.46
CA GLY A 106 19.07 39.61 19.44
C GLY A 106 17.74 38.92 19.75
N LEU A 107 17.25 38.81 20.98
CA LEU A 107 17.71 39.31 22.28
C LEU A 107 16.87 38.59 23.35
N LEU A 108 17.53 38.20 24.45
CA LEU A 108 17.04 37.82 25.78
C LEU A 108 15.52 37.77 26.08
N ALA A 109 15.06 36.62 26.59
CA ALA A 109 14.15 36.59 27.74
C ALA A 109 14.49 35.41 28.65
N ALA A 110 14.68 35.75 29.92
CA ALA A 110 15.27 34.94 30.97
C ALA A 110 14.33 33.84 31.49
N ALA A 111 14.99 32.82 32.05
CA ALA A 111 14.42 31.80 32.89
C ALA A 111 13.58 32.36 34.06
N LYS A 112 12.44 31.73 34.36
CA LYS A 112 12.08 31.27 35.72
C LYS A 112 10.77 30.49 35.73
N SER A 113 10.85 29.30 36.35
CA SER A 113 9.86 28.69 37.24
C SER A 113 8.38 28.68 36.83
N GLY A 114 7.94 27.51 36.38
CA GLY A 114 6.56 27.05 36.53
C GLY A 114 6.55 25.63 37.06
N ARG A 115 6.51 25.46 38.38
CA ARG A 115 6.23 24.18 39.04
C ARG A 115 4.83 23.73 38.61
N GLY A 116 4.74 22.60 37.91
CA GLY A 116 3.49 21.91 37.59
C GLY A 116 3.50 20.51 38.22
N ASP A 117 2.90 20.43 39.40
CA ASP A 117 2.37 19.28 40.13
C ASP A 117 2.45 17.87 39.49
N PRO A 118 3.12 16.87 40.11
CA PRO A 118 3.01 15.47 39.75
C PRO A 118 1.80 14.84 40.48
N GLY A 119 0.61 15.00 39.93
CA GLY A 119 -0.63 14.59 40.58
C GLY A 119 -1.54 13.71 39.72
N ARG A 120 -1.62 12.42 40.11
CA ARG A 120 -2.72 11.44 39.86
C ARG A 120 -2.55 10.48 38.68
N TYR A 121 -1.75 9.45 38.96
CA TYR A 121 -2.04 8.08 38.53
C TYR A 121 -3.43 7.65 39.04
N ARG A 122 -4.34 7.30 38.12
CA ARG A 122 -5.62 6.64 38.44
C ARG A 122 -5.50 5.17 38.05
N PRO A 123 -5.50 4.21 38.99
CA PRO A 123 -5.61 2.81 38.64
C PRO A 123 -7.01 2.49 38.14
N ALA A 124 -7.06 1.68 37.07
CA ALA A 124 -8.26 1.20 36.44
C ALA A 124 -9.02 0.21 37.34
N GLY A 125 -10.33 0.46 37.48
CA GLY A 125 -11.39 -0.54 37.57
C GLY A 125 -11.14 -1.80 38.41
N LEU A 126 -11.58 -1.75 39.66
CA LEU A 126 -12.07 -2.92 40.39
C LEU A 126 -13.23 -3.54 39.60
N ARG A 127 -12.93 -4.57 38.80
CA ARG A 127 -13.94 -5.43 38.18
C ARG A 127 -14.30 -6.52 39.18
N GLY A 128 -15.52 -6.43 39.69
CA GLY A 128 -16.07 -7.37 40.67
C GLY A 128 -16.01 -8.82 40.17
N ARG A 129 -15.45 -9.69 41.01
CA ARG A 129 -15.76 -11.12 40.97
C ARG A 129 -16.95 -11.33 41.89
N GLY A 130 -18.10 -11.61 41.28
CA GLY A 130 -19.23 -12.22 41.97
C GLY A 130 -18.99 -13.72 42.00
N ASP A 131 -18.54 -14.23 43.13
CA ASP A 131 -18.56 -15.65 43.47
C ASP A 131 -18.81 -15.73 44.98
N GLY A 132 -19.94 -16.30 45.40
CA GLY A 132 -20.09 -16.75 46.78
C GLY A 132 -21.45 -16.56 47.44
N GLN A 133 -22.29 -17.59 47.29
CA GLN A 133 -23.07 -18.27 48.34
C GLN A 133 -24.11 -17.52 49.19
N GLY A 134 -25.31 -18.12 49.27
CA GLY A 134 -26.22 -17.93 50.39
C GLY A 134 -27.61 -18.54 50.15
N CYS A 135 -27.74 -19.81 50.54
CA CYS A 135 -28.96 -20.58 50.88
C CYS A 135 -30.18 -20.55 49.93
#